data_AF-A0A918C7K8-F1
#
_entry.id   AF-A0A918C7K8-F1
#
_cell.length_a   1.000
_cell.length_b   1.000
_cell.length_c   1.000
_cell.angle_alpha   90.00
_cell.angle_beta   90.00
_cell.angle_gamma   90.00
#
_symmetry.space_group_name_H-M   'P 1'
#
loop_
_entity.id
_entity.type
_entity.pdbx_description
1 polymer ?
#
loop_
_entity_poly.entity_id
_entity_poly.type
_entity_poly.pdbx_seq_one_letter_code
_entity_poly.pdbx_strand_id
1 'polypeptide(L)'
;MPADPEPPQHPALPPAAALTPGDDWTTPEALPETKNTPAPLITAVGVTLAALGLVWPSVPAGVVGLVVLLAGVLMWLLEGLASWRAWVEAHPEERP
;
A
#
# COMPACT_ATOMS: atom_id res chain seq x y z
N MET A 1 -35.00 -41.01 46.50
CA MET A 1 -33.99 -40.24 45.75
C MET A 1 -34.73 -39.37 44.75
N PRO A 2 -34.48 -38.06 44.66
CA PRO A 2 -35.12 -37.22 43.66
C PRO A 2 -34.53 -37.52 42.28
N ALA A 3 -35.36 -37.51 41.25
CA ALA A 3 -34.94 -37.71 39.86
C ALA A 3 -34.19 -36.47 39.36
N ASP A 4 -33.04 -36.67 38.72
CA ASP A 4 -32.32 -35.60 38.03
C ASP A 4 -33.17 -35.06 36.85
N PRO A 5 -33.21 -33.74 36.62
CA PRO A 5 -33.92 -33.16 35.50
C PRO A 5 -33.19 -33.43 34.18
N GLU A 6 -33.93 -33.85 33.14
CA GLU A 6 -33.40 -34.03 31.78
C GLU A 6 -32.75 -32.74 31.25
N PRO A 7 -31.63 -32.83 30.51
CA PRO A 7 -30.97 -31.67 29.94
C PRO A 7 -31.82 -31.03 28.85
N PRO A 8 -31.78 -29.69 28.71
CA PRO A 8 -32.59 -28.96 27.73
C PRO A 8 -32.22 -29.38 26.30
N GLN A 9 -33.21 -29.88 25.56
CA GLN A 9 -33.06 -30.20 24.13
C GLN A 9 -32.99 -28.90 23.33
N HIS A 10 -31.84 -28.61 22.72
CA HIS A 10 -31.69 -27.48 21.82
C HIS A 10 -32.50 -27.70 20.53
N PRO A 11 -33.21 -26.69 20.02
CA PRO A 11 -33.91 -26.77 18.74
C PRO A 11 -32.93 -27.12 17.62
N ALA A 12 -33.28 -28.09 16.78
CA ALA A 12 -32.51 -28.44 15.59
C ALA A 12 -32.45 -27.21 14.66
N LEU A 13 -31.26 -26.61 14.55
CA LEU A 13 -30.99 -25.61 13.52
C LEU A 13 -31.19 -26.24 12.14
N PRO A 14 -31.85 -25.55 11.18
CA PRO A 14 -31.97 -26.07 9.82
C PRO A 14 -30.56 -26.31 9.26
N PRO A 15 -30.37 -27.33 8.40
CA PRO A 15 -29.06 -27.63 7.84
C PRO A 15 -28.58 -26.40 7.06
N ALA A 16 -27.53 -25.77 7.56
CA ALA A 16 -26.82 -24.75 6.82
C ALA A 16 -26.37 -25.39 5.50
N ALA A 17 -26.76 -24.80 4.37
CA ALA A 17 -26.29 -25.22 3.06
C ALA A 17 -24.76 -25.27 3.14
N ALA A 18 -24.19 -26.46 2.94
CA ALA A 18 -22.75 -26.64 2.96
C ALA A 18 -22.16 -25.76 1.86
N LEU A 19 -21.47 -24.70 2.24
CA LEU A 19 -20.64 -23.93 1.33
C LEU A 19 -19.59 -24.90 0.79
N THR A 20 -19.70 -25.24 -0.50
CA THR A 20 -18.75 -26.10 -1.18
C THR A 20 -17.40 -25.37 -1.20
N PRO A 21 -16.28 -25.99 -0.81
CA PRO A 21 -14.97 -25.35 -0.84
C PRO A 21 -14.67 -24.81 -2.24
N GLY A 22 -14.69 -23.48 -2.41
CA GLY A 22 -14.52 -22.81 -3.70
C GLY A 22 -15.67 -21.89 -4.13
N ASP A 23 -16.85 -21.96 -3.52
CA ASP A 23 -18.01 -21.09 -3.87
C ASP A 23 -17.95 -19.69 -3.22
N ASP A 24 -17.05 -19.48 -2.27
CA ASP A 24 -16.84 -18.25 -1.52
C ASP A 24 -15.64 -17.42 -2.04
N TRP A 25 -14.88 -17.94 -3.00
CA TRP A 25 -13.75 -17.23 -3.60
C TRP A 25 -14.22 -16.38 -4.78
N THR A 26 -14.81 -15.23 -4.50
CA THR A 26 -14.79 -14.12 -5.47
C THR A 26 -13.37 -13.59 -5.51
N THR A 27 -12.68 -13.71 -6.65
CA THR A 27 -11.40 -13.05 -6.88
C THR A 27 -11.52 -11.60 -6.41
N PRO A 28 -10.74 -11.16 -5.40
CA PRO A 28 -10.79 -9.77 -4.97
C PRO A 28 -10.55 -8.91 -6.21
N GLU A 29 -11.40 -7.90 -6.40
CA GLU A 29 -11.29 -6.88 -7.44
C GLU A 29 -9.81 -6.60 -7.69
N ALA A 30 -9.38 -6.76 -8.95
CA ALA A 30 -7.98 -6.62 -9.34
C ALA A 30 -7.43 -5.34 -8.69
N LEU A 31 -6.51 -5.52 -7.74
CA LEU A 31 -5.85 -4.40 -7.06
C LEU A 31 -5.38 -3.42 -8.15
N PRO A 32 -5.64 -2.11 -7.99
CA PRO A 32 -5.24 -1.13 -9.00
C PRO A 32 -3.76 -1.35 -9.30
N GLU A 33 -3.40 -1.51 -10.57
CA GLU A 33 -2.04 -1.81 -10.99
C GLU A 33 -1.10 -0.79 -10.35
N THR A 34 -0.33 -1.22 -9.35
CA THR A 34 0.66 -0.37 -8.70
C THR A 34 1.74 -0.07 -9.73
N LYS A 35 1.69 1.13 -10.31
CA LYS A 35 2.71 1.60 -11.23
C LYS A 35 4.02 1.67 -10.44
N ASN A 36 4.92 0.73 -10.72
CA ASN A 36 6.23 0.68 -10.06
C ASN A 36 7.08 1.84 -10.56
N THR A 37 7.18 2.90 -9.77
CA THR A 37 7.97 4.09 -10.14
C THR A 37 9.38 3.97 -9.60
N PRO A 38 10.42 4.30 -10.38
CA PRO A 38 11.81 4.23 -9.90
C PRO A 38 12.17 5.31 -8.87
N ALA A 39 11.28 6.27 -8.59
CA ALA A 39 11.54 7.40 -7.72
C ALA A 39 12.05 7.03 -6.30
N PRO A 40 11.50 6.02 -5.59
CA PRO A 40 12.00 5.60 -4.27
C PRO A 40 13.42 5.04 -4.32
N LEU A 41 13.78 4.37 -5.43
CA LEU A 41 15.13 3.83 -5.63
C LEU A 41 16.11 4.97 -5.89
N ILE A 42 15.74 5.93 -6.75
CA ILE A 42 16.57 7.09 -7.08
C ILE A 42 16.83 7.95 -5.85
N THR A 43 15.82 8.20 -5.00
CA THR A 43 15.99 8.94 -3.75
C THR A 43 16.92 8.21 -2.79
N ALA A 44 16.75 6.89 -2.60
CA ALA A 44 17.61 6.09 -1.74
C ALA A 44 19.09 6.10 -2.19
N VAL A 45 19.33 5.99 -3.50
CA VAL A 45 20.68 6.11 -4.09
C VAL A 45 21.26 7.51 -3.85
N GLY A 46 20.47 8.56 -4.06
CA GLY A 46 20.86 9.95 -3.82
C GLY A 46 21.27 10.21 -2.36
N VAL A 47 20.46 9.76 -1.39
CA VAL A 47 20.79 9.85 0.05
C VAL A 47 22.10 9.13 0.35
N THR A 48 22.27 7.91 -0.18
CA THR A 48 23.46 7.10 0.07
C THR A 48 24.73 7.78 -0.45
N LEU A 49 24.69 8.32 -1.67
CA LEU A 49 25.83 9.04 -2.27
C LEU A 49 26.12 10.36 -1.55
N ALA A 50 25.08 11.09 -1.12
CA ALA A 50 25.25 12.33 -0.37
C ALA A 50 25.89 12.06 1.00
N ALA A 51 25.42 11.02 1.71
CA ALA A 51 26.01 10.59 2.97
C ALA A 51 27.46 10.14 2.81
N LEU A 52 27.77 9.39 1.74
CA LEU A 52 29.13 8.94 1.44
C LEU A 52 30.07 10.12 1.16
N GLY A 53 29.61 11.13 0.43
CA GLY A 53 30.38 12.36 0.16
C GLY A 53 30.57 13.26 1.39
N LEU A 54 29.76 13.08 2.43
CA LEU A 54 29.91 13.74 3.73
C LEU A 54 30.94 13.01 4.61
N VAL A 55 30.90 11.68 4.64
CA VAL A 55 31.78 10.82 5.46
C VAL A 55 33.18 10.76 4.88
N TRP A 56 33.30 10.61 3.55
CA TRP A 56 34.55 10.70 2.82
C TRP A 56 34.55 12.04 2.11
N PRO A 57 35.41 13.03 2.48
CA PRO A 57 35.32 14.40 1.99
C PRO A 57 35.71 14.47 0.51
N SER A 58 34.74 14.06 -0.30
CA SER A 58 34.76 13.90 -1.73
C SER A 58 33.67 14.83 -2.22
N VAL A 59 34.06 16.10 -2.42
CA VAL A 59 33.18 17.14 -2.96
C VAL A 59 32.41 16.64 -4.20
N PRO A 60 33.03 15.89 -5.15
CA PRO A 60 32.28 15.37 -6.30
C PRO A 60 31.19 14.36 -5.91
N ALA A 61 31.46 13.43 -4.99
CA ALA A 61 30.48 12.43 -4.59
C ALA A 61 29.29 13.04 -3.83
N GLY A 62 29.56 14.02 -2.96
CA GLY A 62 28.51 14.74 -2.23
C GLY A 62 27.60 15.54 -3.17
N VAL A 63 28.19 16.26 -4.13
CA VAL A 63 27.43 17.04 -5.13
C VAL A 63 26.60 16.12 -6.02
N VAL A 64 27.18 15.03 -6.54
CA VAL A 64 26.45 14.05 -7.36
C VAL A 64 25.29 13.43 -6.57
N GLY A 65 25.54 13.02 -5.32
CA GLY A 65 24.49 12.47 -4.46
C GLY A 65 23.36 13.45 -4.20
N LEU A 66 23.67 14.72 -3.94
CA LEU A 66 22.66 15.77 -3.76
C LEU A 66 21.81 15.98 -5.03
N VAL A 67 22.43 16.01 -6.21
CA VAL A 67 21.71 16.15 -7.49
C VAL A 67 20.78 14.95 -7.72
N VAL A 68 21.26 13.73 -7.50
CA VAL A 68 20.44 12.51 -7.64
C VAL A 68 19.28 12.49 -6.65
N LEU A 69 19.52 12.92 -5.40
CA LEU A 69 18.48 13.05 -4.39
C LEU A 69 17.40 14.04 -4.81
N LEU A 70 17.80 15.24 -5.25
CA LEU A 70 16.86 16.27 -5.72
C LEU A 70 16.04 15.79 -6.92
N ALA A 71 16.67 15.08 -7.86
CA ALA A 71 15.97 14.48 -8.99
C ALA A 71 14.92 13.45 -8.55
N GLY A 72 15.25 12.58 -7.59
CA GLY A 72 14.31 11.62 -7.02
C GLY A 72 13.13 12.29 -6.30
N VAL A 73 13.41 13.32 -5.49
CA VAL A 73 12.36 14.09 -4.79
C VAL A 73 11.44 14.79 -5.78
N LEU A 74 12.00 15.39 -6.84
CA LEU A 74 11.23 16.04 -7.90
C LEU A 74 10.31 15.03 -8.61
N MET A 75 10.82 13.84 -8.91
CA MET A 75 10.04 12.77 -9.52
C MET A 75 8.86 12.36 -8.63
N TRP A 76 9.09 12.26 -7.32
CA TRP A 76 8.05 12.01 -6.32
C TRP A 76 6.98 13.11 -6.27
N LEU A 77 7.39 14.38 -6.31
CA LEU A 77 6.47 15.52 -6.34
C LEU A 77 5.60 15.53 -7.60
N LEU A 78 6.20 15.27 -8.76
CA LEU A 78 5.47 15.22 -10.03
C LEU A 78 4.45 14.09 -10.04
N GLU A 79 4.81 12.93 -9.49
CA GLU A 79 3.91 11.78 -9.39
C GLU A 79 2.78 12.01 -8.39
N GLY A 80 3.08 12.62 -7.24
CA GLY A 80 2.07 13.06 -6.29
C GLY A 80 1.11 14.08 -6.92
N LEU A 81 1.62 15.04 -7.70
CA LEU A 81 0.81 16.02 -8.40
C LEU A 81 -0.07 15.38 -9.50
N ALA A 82 0.46 14.39 -10.24
CA ALA A 82 -0.32 13.64 -11.23
C ALA A 82 -1.44 12.85 -10.56
N SER A 83 -1.14 12.18 -9.44
CA SER A 83 -2.11 11.41 -8.66
C SER A 83 -3.19 12.31 -8.07
N TRP A 84 -2.81 13.48 -7.56
CA TRP A 84 -3.74 14.49 -7.06
C TRP A 84 -4.66 15.01 -8.16
N ARG A 85 -4.12 15.34 -9.34
CA ARG A 85 -4.94 15.77 -10.49
C ARG A 85 -5.93 14.71 -10.91
N ALA A 86 -5.49 13.45 -10.99
CA ALA A 86 -6.37 12.33 -11.30
C ALA A 86 -7.50 12.19 -10.26
N TRP A 87 -7.20 12.40 -8.98
CA TRP A 87 -8.21 12.39 -7.92
C TRP A 87 -9.21 13.55 -8.05
N VAL A 88 -8.75 14.79 -8.31
CA VAL A 88 -9.58 15.98 -8.52
C VAL A 88 -10.45 15.90 -9.77
N GLU A 89 -10.00 15.18 -10.80
CA GLU A 89 -10.78 14.89 -12.00
C GLU A 89 -11.84 13.82 -11.73
N ALA A 90 -11.53 12.83 -10.89
CA ALA A 90 -12.46 11.77 -10.50
C ALA A 90 -13.53 12.20 -9.48
N HIS A 91 -13.27 13.23 -8.67
CA HIS A 91 -14.18 13.72 -7.61
C HIS A 91 -14.50 15.22 -7.78
N PRO A 92 -15.19 15.64 -8.85
CA PRO A 92 -15.45 17.06 -9.12
C PRO A 92 -16.36 17.73 -8.07
N GLU A 93 -17.18 16.96 -7.37
CA GLU A 93 -18.05 17.39 -6.27
C GLU A 93 -17.33 17.65 -4.93
N GLU A 94 -16.11 17.14 -4.75
CA GLU A 94 -15.31 17.31 -3.52
C GLU A 94 -14.23 18.39 -3.67
N ARG A 95 -14.31 19.22 -4.72
CA ARG A 95 -13.38 20.33 -4.93
C ARG A 95 -13.56 21.39 -3.81
N PRO A 96 -12.50 21.76 -3.09
CA PRO A 96 -12.56 22.83 -2.09
C PRO A 96 -12.85 24.21 -2.72
#